data_AF-A0A0M0T3T9-F1
#
_entry.id   AF-A0A0M0T3T9-F1
#
_cell.length_a   1.000
_cell.length_b   1.000
_cell.length_c   1.000
_cell.angle_alpha   90.00
_cell.angle_beta   90.00
_cell.angle_gamma   90.00
#
_symmetry.space_group_name_H-M   'P 1'
#
loop_
_entity.id
_entity.type
_entity.pdbx_description
1 polymer ?
#
loop_
_entity_poly.entity_id
_entity_poly.type
_entity_poly.pdbx_seq_one_letter_code
_entity_poly.pdbx_strand_id
1 'polypeptide(L)' 'MDFLYLLKERFLPLSLMAIIPIISVILLIAIWKKKDQVSKMMLTFVTVISLILLISSLVLMLFTLVIGYNS' A
#
# COMPACT_ATOMS: atom_id res chain seq x y z
N MET A 1 12.01 23.80 -5.18
CA MET A 1 10.75 23.59 -4.44
C MET A 1 11.03 22.56 -3.35
N ASP A 2 10.85 22.92 -2.08
CA ASP A 2 11.11 22.01 -0.96
C ASP A 2 10.18 20.79 -1.05
N PHE A 3 10.75 19.60 -0.89
CA PHE A 3 10.03 18.32 -0.93
C PHE A 3 8.84 18.28 0.04
N LEU A 4 8.97 19.00 1.16
CA LEU A 4 7.91 19.21 2.16
C LEU A 4 6.71 20.01 1.65
N TYR A 5 6.91 20.93 0.70
CA TYR A 5 5.83 21.75 0.14
C TYR A 5 4.97 20.96 -0.85
N LEU A 6 5.60 20.13 -1.69
CA LEU A 6 4.90 19.20 -2.58
C LEU A 6 4.11 18.12 -1.82
N LEU A 7 4.68 17.63 -0.71
CA LEU A 7 4.00 16.71 0.20
C LEU A 7 2.76 17.34 0.83
N LYS A 8 2.78 18.65 1.10
CA LYS A 8 1.67 19.40 1.67
C LYS A 8 0.54 19.64 0.65
N GLU A 9 0.88 20.01 -0.58
CA GLU A 9 -0.12 20.20 -1.65
C GLU A 9 -0.78 18.90 -2.09
N ARG A 10 -0.03 17.79 -2.09
CA ARG A 10 -0.50 16.47 -2.54
C ARG A 10 -0.79 15.52 -1.37
N PHE A 11 -0.93 16.05 -0.16
CA PHE A 11 -1.15 15.26 1.05
C PHE A 11 -2.42 14.39 0.96
N LEU A 12 -3.49 14.93 0.37
CA LEU A 12 -4.77 14.23 0.22
C LEU A 12 -4.67 12.96 -0.64
N PRO A 13 -4.17 13.00 -1.90
CA PRO A 13 -4.02 11.79 -2.71
C PRO A 13 -2.96 10.83 -2.14
N LEU A 14 -1.86 11.34 -1.57
CA LEU A 14 -0.84 10.49 -0.94
C LEU A 14 -1.39 9.76 0.30
N SER A 15 -2.16 10.45 1.13
CA SER A 15 -2.80 9.90 2.32
C SER A 15 -3.79 8.79 1.96
N LEU A 16 -4.59 9.00 0.91
CA LEU A 16 -5.52 8.00 0.40
C LEU A 16 -4.81 6.75 -0.12
N MET A 17 -3.67 6.93 -0.82
CA MET A 17 -2.83 5.81 -1.23
C MET A 17 -2.16 5.10 -0.05
N ALA A 18 -1.81 5.82 1.03
CA ALA A 18 -1.21 5.24 2.22
C ALA A 18 -2.18 4.37 3.05
N ILE A 19 -3.49 4.47 2.85
CA ILE A 19 -4.48 3.61 3.52
C ILE A 19 -4.43 2.18 2.98
N ILE A 20 -4.12 2.01 1.68
CA ILE A 20 -4.04 0.70 1.02
C ILE A 20 -3.02 -0.24 1.68
N PRO A 21 -1.74 0.16 1.92
CA PRO A 21 -0.78 -0.70 2.60
C PRO A 21 -1.18 -0.99 4.05
N ILE A 22 -1.84 -0.05 4.74
CA ILE A 22 -2.34 -0.27 6.11
C ILE A 22 -3.39 -1.39 6.12
N ILE A 23 -4.37 -1.34 5.21
CA ILE A 23 -5.40 -2.37 5.07
C ILE A 23 -4.77 -3.72 4.70
N SER A 24 -3.82 -3.73 3.76
CA SER A 24 -3.07 -4.93 3.35
C SER A 24 -2.35 -5.60 4.52
N VAL A 25 -1.71 -4.81 5.40
CA VAL A 25 -1.02 -5.31 6.60
C VAL A 25 -2.02 -5.86 7.62
N ILE A 26 -3.14 -5.17 7.86
CA ILE A 26 -4.19 -5.64 8.78
C ILE A 26 -4.77 -6.98 8.29
N LEU A 27 -5.03 -7.13 7.00
CA LEU A 27 -5.47 -8.38 6.38
C LEU A 27 -4.44 -9.49 6.57
N LEU A 28 -3.15 -9.19 6.38
CA LEU A 28 -2.07 -10.15 6.59
C LEU A 28 -2.04 -10.64 8.04
N ILE A 29 -2.11 -9.72 9.00
CA ILE A 29 -2.11 -10.01 10.45
C ILE A 29 -3.35 -10.83 10.83
N ALA A 30 -4.53 -10.46 10.33
CA ALA A 30 -5.78 -11.16 10.60
C ALA A 30 -5.74 -12.62 10.12
N ILE A 31 -5.17 -12.85 8.93
CA ILE A 31 -5.03 -14.19 8.36
C ILE A 31 -3.94 -14.98 9.06
N TRP A 32 -2.83 -14.34 9.43
CA TRP A 32 -1.79 -14.98 10.23
C TRP A 32 -2.29 -15.41 11.61
N LYS A 33 -3.17 -14.61 12.24
CA LYS A 33 -3.86 -14.99 13.48
C LYS A 33 -4.79 -16.19 13.32
N LYS A 34 -5.35 -16.41 12.14
CA LYS A 34 -6.24 -17.53 11.82
C LYS A 34 -5.57 -18.61 10.97
N LYS A 35 -4.23 -18.63 10.89
CA LYS A 35 -3.46 -19.53 10.02
C LYS A 35 -3.79 -21.02 10.21
N ASP A 36 -4.17 -21.41 11.43
CA ASP A 36 -4.48 -22.81 11.78
C ASP A 36 -5.92 -23.20 11.36
N GLN A 37 -6.79 -22.23 11.08
CA GLN A 37 -8.17 -22.41 10.63
C GLN A 37 -8.36 -22.18 9.12
N VAL A 38 -7.35 -21.60 8.45
CA VAL A 38 -7.43 -21.17 7.05
C VAL A 38 -6.57 -22.08 6.19
N SER A 39 -7.11 -22.52 5.05
CA SER A 39 -6.36 -23.37 4.10
C SER A 39 -5.05 -22.70 3.66
N LYS A 40 -3.96 -23.47 3.60
CA LYS A 40 -2.65 -22.98 3.14
C LYS A 40 -2.72 -22.29 1.78
N MET A 41 -3.55 -22.79 0.86
CA MET A 41 -3.75 -22.16 -0.45
C MET A 41 -4.37 -20.77 -0.31
N MET A 42 -5.35 -20.61 0.58
CA MET A 42 -6.06 -19.37 0.80
C MET A 42 -5.16 -18.33 1.49
N LEU A 43 -4.31 -18.78 2.42
CA LEU A 43 -3.27 -17.94 3.03
C LEU A 43 -2.28 -17.44 1.97
N THR A 44 -1.83 -18.33 1.09
CA THR A 44 -0.89 -17.98 0.00
C THR A 44 -1.53 -16.97 -0.95
N PHE A 45 -2.77 -17.20 -1.38
CA PHE A 45 -3.50 -16.28 -2.26
C PHE A 45 -3.62 -14.88 -1.68
N VAL A 46 -4.03 -14.76 -0.41
CA VAL A 46 -4.18 -13.43 0.19
C VAL A 46 -2.83 -12.76 0.42
N THR A 47 -1.79 -13.51 0.78
CA THR A 47 -0.44 -12.92 0.89
C THR A 47 0.06 -12.39 -0.45
N VAL A 48 -0.16 -13.12 -1.56
CA VAL A 48 0.25 -12.69 -2.90
C VAL A 48 -0.54 -11.47 -3.35
N ILE A 49 -1.87 -11.47 -3.16
CA ILE A 49 -2.71 -10.31 -3.50
C ILE A 49 -2.31 -9.09 -2.67
N SER A 50 -2.09 -9.27 -1.37
CA SER A 50 -1.67 -8.19 -0.47
C SER A 50 -0.32 -7.61 -0.87
N LEU A 51 0.62 -8.47 -1.29
CA LEU A 51 1.94 -8.06 -1.79
C LEU A 51 1.83 -7.27 -3.11
N ILE A 52 1.00 -7.74 -4.05
CA ILE A 52 0.74 -7.03 -5.32
C ILE A 52 0.12 -5.66 -5.05
N LEU A 53 -0.86 -5.56 -4.14
CA LEU A 53 -1.45 -4.27 -3.75
C LEU A 53 -0.41 -3.34 -3.14
N LEU A 54 0.46 -3.87 -2.27
CA LEU A 54 1.49 -3.08 -1.59
C LEU A 54 2.49 -2.52 -2.61
N ILE A 55 3.00 -3.36 -3.51
CA ILE A 55 3.90 -2.94 -4.60
C ILE A 55 3.23 -1.92 -5.50
N SER A 56 1.99 -2.18 -5.94
CA SER A 56 1.26 -1.28 -6.84
C SER A 56 1.03 0.09 -6.21
N SER A 57 0.65 0.11 -4.92
CA SER A 57 0.50 1.34 -4.15
C SER A 57 1.81 2.11 -4.05
N LEU A 58 2.93 1.41 -3.84
CA LEU A 58 4.26 2.03 -3.72
C LEU A 58 4.71 2.63 -5.05
N VAL A 59 4.51 1.90 -6.15
CA VAL A 59 4.80 2.37 -7.51
C VAL A 59 3.97 3.60 -7.84
N LEU A 60 2.67 3.60 -7.54
CA LEU A 60 1.79 4.75 -7.72
C LEU A 60 2.26 5.95 -6.89
N MET A 61 2.67 5.74 -5.64
CA MET A 61 3.18 6.82 -4.78
C MET A 61 4.46 7.44 -5.35
N LEU A 62 5.40 6.60 -5.79
CA LEU A 62 6.63 7.03 -6.44
C LEU A 62 6.36 7.76 -7.75
N PHE A 63 5.44 7.27 -8.58
CA PHE A 63 5.04 7.91 -9.83
C PHE A 63 4.43 9.29 -9.57
N THR A 64 3.54 9.40 -8.58
CA THR A 64 2.90 10.66 -8.19
C THR A 64 3.92 11.67 -7.66
N LEU A 65 4.94 11.20 -6.94
CA LEU A 65 6.07 12.02 -6.48
C LEU A 65 6.96 12.45 -7.64
N VAL A 66 7.41 11.54 -8.51
CA VAL A 66 8.38 11.84 -9.58
C VAL A 66 7.78 12.70 -10.69
N ILE A 67 6.59 12.34 -11.19
CA ILE A 67 5.90 13.15 -12.21
C ILE A 67 5.33 14.42 -11.60
N GLY A 68 4.92 14.35 -10.34
CA GLY A 68 4.48 15.51 -9.61
C GLY A 68 5.57 16.52 -9.26
N TYR A 69 6.82 16.06 -9.19
CA TYR A 69 8.00 16.89 -8.97
C TYR A 69 8.50 17.54 -10.27
N ASN A 70 8.24 16.89 -11.41
CA ASN A 70 8.75 17.33 -12.72
C ASN A 70 7.72 18.12 -13.55
N SER A 71 6.54 18.44 -13.00
CA SER A 71 5.51 19.28 -13.60
C SER A 71 5.26 20.52 -12.76
#